data_AF-A0A0M2R5G5-F1
#
_entry.id   AF-A0A0M2R5G5-F1
#
_cell.length_a   1.000
_cell.length_b   1.000
_cell.length_c   1.000
_cell.angle_alpha   90.00
_cell.angle_beta   90.00
_cell.angle_gamma   90.00
#
_symmetry.space_group_name_H-M   'P 1'
#
loop_
_entity.id
_entity.type
_entity.pdbx_description
1 polymer ?
#
loop_
_entity_poly.entity_id
_entity_poly.type
_entity_poly.pdbx_seq_one_letter_code
_entity_poly.pdbx_strand_id
1 'polypeptide(L)'
;MTRTIVSSATKEIAIGFDDPFCIIGERINPTGRKKLAEEMANGDYSRVEADCLAQVAAGAHMLDVNAGIPLADEPKILAETIQLVQGLTDLPL
;
A
#
# COMPACT_ATOMS: atom_id res chain seq x y z
N MET A 1 -1.20 22.98 -16.71
CA MET A 1 -0.09 22.38 -15.95
C MET A 1 -0.24 20.86 -15.97
N THR A 2 0.83 20.11 -15.73
CA THR A 2 0.80 18.64 -15.75
C THR A 2 -0.01 18.09 -14.57
N ARG A 3 -0.83 17.07 -14.81
CA ARG A 3 -1.56 16.30 -13.80
C ARG A 3 -1.19 14.83 -13.94
N THR A 4 -0.97 14.15 -12.83
CA THR A 4 -0.82 12.68 -12.76
C THR A 4 -2.12 12.11 -12.22
N ILE A 5 -2.72 11.20 -12.97
CA ILE A 5 -3.96 10.53 -12.56
C ILE A 5 -3.61 9.10 -12.13
N VAL A 6 -4.07 8.71 -10.95
CA VAL A 6 -3.88 7.36 -10.40
C VAL A 6 -5.25 6.81 -10.04
N SER A 7 -5.55 5.59 -10.45
CA SER A 7 -6.87 4.98 -10.29
C SER A 7 -6.81 3.55 -9.78
N SER A 8 -7.82 3.18 -9.00
CA SER A 8 -8.19 1.81 -8.66
C SER A 8 -9.38 1.38 -9.54
N ALA A 9 -9.98 0.22 -9.24
CA ALA A 9 -11.19 -0.23 -9.93
C ALA A 9 -12.39 0.72 -9.79
N THR A 10 -12.47 1.50 -8.70
CA THR A 10 -13.66 2.32 -8.40
C THR A 10 -13.35 3.75 -7.95
N LYS A 11 -12.09 4.11 -7.78
CA LYS A 11 -11.66 5.43 -7.30
C LYS A 11 -10.55 5.99 -8.17
N GLU A 12 -10.56 7.31 -8.35
CA GLU A 12 -9.52 8.04 -9.07
C GLU A 12 -9.06 9.21 -8.21
N ILE A 13 -7.76 9.49 -8.24
CA ILE A 13 -7.15 10.68 -7.64
C ILE A 13 -6.31 11.42 -8.69
N ALA A 14 -6.21 12.73 -8.53
CA ALA A 14 -5.35 13.59 -9.34
C ALA A 14 -4.28 14.23 -8.46
N ILE A 15 -3.03 14.20 -8.94
CA ILE A 15 -1.88 14.85 -8.32
C ILE A 15 -1.42 15.96 -9.26
N GLY A 16 -1.52 17.21 -8.80
CA GLY A 16 -1.23 18.39 -9.62
C GLY A 16 -1.21 19.67 -8.77
N PHE A 17 -0.74 20.78 -9.36
CA PHE A 17 -0.60 22.06 -8.67
C PHE A 17 -1.93 22.68 -8.20
N ASP A 18 -3.02 22.37 -8.90
CA ASP A 18 -4.36 22.88 -8.63
C ASP A 18 -5.26 21.83 -7.96
N ASP A 19 -4.71 20.66 -7.62
CA ASP A 19 -5.43 19.53 -7.00
C ASP A 19 -5.17 19.49 -5.47
N PRO A 20 -6.07 18.87 -4.68
CA PRO A 20 -5.84 18.66 -3.24
C PRO A 20 -4.55 17.89 -2.95
N PHE A 21 -3.94 18.16 -1.79
CA PHE A 21 -2.76 17.42 -1.35
C PHE A 21 -3.05 15.91 -1.24
N CYS A 22 -2.24 15.09 -1.90
CA CYS A 22 -2.37 13.64 -1.85
C CYS A 22 -1.64 13.06 -0.65
N ILE A 23 -2.37 12.42 0.28
CA ILE A 23 -1.79 11.71 1.41
C ILE A 23 -1.55 10.25 0.99
N ILE A 24 -0.28 9.88 0.87
CA ILE A 24 0.14 8.51 0.56
C ILE A 24 0.45 7.79 1.88
N GLY A 25 -0.28 6.73 2.19
CA GLY A 25 0.00 5.91 3.37
C GLY A 25 1.25 5.04 3.16
N GLU A 26 2.28 5.18 3.99
CA GLU A 26 3.58 4.50 3.82
C GLU A 26 3.77 3.21 4.64
N ARG A 27 2.80 2.83 5.47
CA ARG A 27 3.06 1.81 6.51
C ARG A 27 3.18 0.39 5.97
N ILE A 28 2.69 0.09 4.78
CA ILE A 28 2.83 -1.25 4.16
C ILE A 28 4.24 -1.35 3.56
N ASN A 29 5.24 -1.35 4.45
CA ASN A 29 6.65 -1.37 4.10
C ASN A 29 7.45 -2.11 5.18
N PRO A 30 8.05 -3.28 4.87
CA PRO A 30 8.81 -4.07 5.82
C PRO A 30 10.19 -3.47 6.17
N THR A 31 10.67 -2.47 5.42
CA THR A 31 11.98 -1.85 5.64
C THR A 31 12.07 -1.25 7.04
N GLY A 32 13.02 -1.72 7.84
CA GLY A 32 13.17 -1.30 9.24
C GLY A 32 12.11 -1.86 10.20
N ARG A 33 11.12 -2.64 9.72
CA ARG A 33 10.05 -3.26 10.51
C ARG A 33 10.25 -4.77 10.59
N LYS A 34 11.24 -5.20 11.38
CA LYS A 34 11.66 -6.62 11.52
C LYS A 34 10.48 -7.61 11.64
N LYS A 35 9.53 -7.31 12.51
CA LYS A 35 8.35 -8.18 12.73
C LYS A 35 7.45 -8.29 11.50
N LEU A 36 7.20 -7.18 10.80
CA LEU A 36 6.42 -7.19 9.56
C LEU A 36 7.15 -7.99 8.46
N ALA A 37 8.46 -7.79 8.34
CA ALA A 37 9.28 -8.54 7.38
C ALA A 37 9.24 -10.05 7.64
N GLU A 38 9.37 -10.46 8.91
CA GLU A 38 9.27 -11.87 9.32
C GLU A 38 7.87 -12.46 9.05
N GLU A 39 6.80 -11.73 9.37
CA GLU A 39 5.42 -12.15 9.12
C GLU A 39 5.17 -12.34 7.60
N MET A 40 5.49 -11.32 6.79
CA MET A 40 5.33 -11.38 5.33
C MET A 40 6.17 -12.50 4.69
N ALA A 41 7.42 -12.70 5.13
CA ALA A 41 8.27 -13.79 4.63
C ALA A 41 7.70 -15.19 4.92
N ASN A 42 6.91 -15.31 5.99
CA ASN A 42 6.22 -16.54 6.37
C ASN A 42 4.80 -16.65 5.78
N GLY A 43 4.39 -15.70 4.93
CA GLY A 43 3.04 -15.66 4.34
C GLY A 43 1.94 -15.21 5.31
N ASP A 44 2.30 -14.60 6.44
CA ASP A 44 1.35 -13.96 7.36
C ASP A 44 1.18 -12.49 6.99
N TYR A 45 0.02 -12.17 6.41
CA TYR A 45 -0.35 -10.82 6.00
C TYR A 45 -1.30 -10.10 6.96
N SER A 46 -1.55 -10.67 8.16
CA SER A 46 -2.48 -10.08 9.13
C SER A 46 -2.11 -8.64 9.52
N ARG A 47 -0.80 -8.34 9.61
CA ARG A 47 -0.33 -6.98 9.88
C ARG A 47 -0.50 -6.04 8.70
N VAL A 48 -0.33 -6.54 7.46
CA VAL A 48 -0.59 -5.75 6.24
C VAL A 48 -2.05 -5.34 6.21
N GLU A 49 -2.99 -6.26 6.47
CA GLU A 49 -4.42 -5.97 6.55
C GLU A 49 -4.71 -4.89 7.60
N ALA A 50 -4.16 -5.05 8.81
CA ALA A 50 -4.35 -4.07 9.88
C ALA A 50 -3.78 -2.68 9.53
N ASP A 51 -2.57 -2.61 8.96
CA ASP A 51 -1.96 -1.35 8.53
C ASP A 51 -2.71 -0.72 7.34
N CYS A 52 -3.27 -1.52 6.42
CA CYS A 52 -4.13 -1.05 5.33
C CYS A 52 -5.36 -0.33 5.88
N LEU A 53 -6.16 -1.02 6.69
CA LEU A 53 -7.41 -0.49 7.25
C LEU A 53 -7.17 0.73 8.13
N ALA A 54 -6.10 0.72 8.94
CA ALA A 54 -5.75 1.84 9.80
C ALA A 54 -5.39 3.10 9.00
N GLN A 55 -4.65 2.96 7.89
CA GLN A 55 -4.28 4.09 7.04
C GLN A 55 -5.47 4.66 6.27
N VAL A 56 -6.36 3.80 5.76
CA VAL A 56 -7.62 4.22 5.15
C VAL A 56 -8.46 5.01 6.16
N ALA A 57 -8.62 4.49 7.38
CA ALA A 57 -9.36 5.16 8.44
C ALA A 57 -8.71 6.49 8.89
N ALA A 58 -7.39 6.61 8.77
CA ALA A 58 -6.65 7.83 9.06
C ALA A 58 -6.71 8.89 7.93
N GLY A 59 -7.35 8.59 6.80
CA GLY A 59 -7.55 9.53 5.70
C GLY A 59 -6.50 9.46 4.59
N ALA A 60 -5.81 8.33 4.42
CA ALA A 60 -4.98 8.12 3.24
C ALA A 60 -5.83 8.23 1.94
N HIS A 61 -5.25 8.82 0.90
CA HIS A 61 -5.87 8.95 -0.42
C HIS A 61 -5.41 7.85 -1.38
N MET A 62 -4.20 7.33 -1.17
CA MET A 62 -3.61 6.15 -1.80
C MET A 62 -2.64 5.47 -0.83
N LEU A 63 -2.21 4.25 -1.14
CA LEU A 63 -1.32 3.48 -0.28
C LEU A 63 -0.04 3.07 -1.03
N ASP A 64 1.12 3.40 -0.47
CA ASP A 64 2.39 2.84 -0.92
C ASP A 64 2.51 1.39 -0.42
N VAL A 65 3.01 0.51 -1.29
CA VAL A 65 3.18 -0.92 -1.01
C VAL A 65 4.61 -1.34 -1.36
N ASN A 66 5.33 -1.84 -0.37
CA ASN A 66 6.69 -2.34 -0.51
C ASN A 66 6.81 -3.77 0.05
N ALA A 67 7.59 -4.61 -0.63
CA ALA A 67 7.87 -5.99 -0.22
C ALA A 67 9.38 -6.31 -0.23
N GLY A 68 10.23 -5.30 -0.05
CA GLY A 68 11.68 -5.45 0.01
C GLY A 68 12.10 -6.22 1.27
N ILE A 69 12.29 -7.52 1.13
CA ILE A 69 12.62 -8.45 2.22
C ILE A 69 13.79 -9.31 1.74
N PRO A 70 15.01 -9.07 2.25
CA PRO A 70 16.17 -9.85 1.84
C PRO A 70 15.97 -11.35 2.01
N LEU A 71 16.40 -12.13 1.02
CA LEU A 71 16.35 -13.60 0.99
C LEU A 71 14.93 -14.21 0.89
N ALA A 72 13.89 -13.39 0.74
CA ALA A 72 12.52 -13.84 0.49
C ALA A 72 12.15 -13.76 -1.01
N ASP A 73 11.01 -14.34 -1.37
CA ASP A 73 10.43 -14.23 -2.71
C ASP A 73 9.68 -12.90 -2.84
N GLU A 74 10.41 -11.80 -3.02
CA GLU A 74 9.85 -10.44 -3.07
C GLU A 74 8.75 -10.28 -4.15
N PRO A 75 8.88 -10.79 -5.38
CA PRO A 75 7.82 -10.69 -6.38
C PRO A 75 6.52 -11.38 -5.97
N LYS A 76 6.62 -12.58 -5.38
CA LYS A 76 5.45 -13.30 -4.87
C LYS A 76 4.78 -12.52 -3.74
N ILE A 77 5.58 -12.09 -2.75
CA ILE A 77 5.07 -11.35 -1.59
C ILE A 77 4.41 -10.05 -2.03
N LEU A 78 5.02 -9.33 -2.98
CA LEU A 78 4.45 -8.10 -3.53
C LEU A 78 3.10 -8.36 -4.23
N ALA A 79 3.02 -9.40 -5.05
CA ALA A 79 1.78 -9.75 -5.75
C ALA A 79 0.65 -10.12 -4.77
N GLU A 80 0.95 -10.94 -3.76
CA GLU A 80 0.00 -11.33 -2.71
C GLU A 80 -0.44 -10.11 -1.88
N THR A 81 0.50 -9.22 -1.53
CA THR A 81 0.23 -7.97 -0.80
C THR A 81 -0.67 -7.03 -1.61
N ILE A 82 -0.39 -6.82 -2.90
CA ILE A 82 -1.20 -5.97 -3.78
C ILE A 82 -2.64 -6.52 -3.87
N GLN A 83 -2.79 -7.82 -4.13
CA GLN A 83 -4.11 -8.45 -4.24
C GLN A 83 -4.91 -8.35 -2.94
N LEU A 84 -4.26 -8.56 -1.79
CA LEU A 84 -4.87 -8.40 -0.48
C LEU A 84 -5.35 -6.95 -0.28
N VAL A 85 -4.48 -5.97 -0.47
CA VAL A 85 -4.81 -4.56 -0.22
C VAL A 85 -5.93 -4.09 -1.14
N GLN A 86 -5.90 -4.43 -2.43
CA GLN A 86 -6.98 -4.11 -3.38
C GLN A 86 -8.31 -4.80 -3.05
N GLY A 87 -8.30 -5.91 -2.31
CA GLY A 87 -9.51 -6.57 -1.81
C GLY A 87 -10.10 -5.91 -0.55
N LEU A 88 -9.33 -5.07 0.15
CA LEU A 88 -9.71 -4.46 1.43
C LEU A 88 -10.11 -2.99 1.30
N THR A 89 -9.70 -2.31 0.23
CA THR A 89 -9.95 -0.88 0.04
C THR A 89 -10.18 -0.52 -1.44
N ASP A 90 -10.86 0.59 -1.66
CA ASP A 90 -11.01 1.20 -2.98
C ASP A 90 -9.90 2.19 -3.32
N LEU A 91 -8.96 2.45 -2.41
CA LEU A 91 -7.85 3.38 -2.67
C LEU A 91 -6.92 2.86 -3.78
N PRO A 92 -6.40 3.76 -4.64
CA PRO A 92 -5.29 3.41 -5.51
C PRO A 92 -4.02 3.04 -4.71
N LEU A 93 -3.13 2.28 -5.35
CA LEU A 93 -1.79 1.96 -4.86
C LEU A 93 -0.74 2.76 -5.64
#